data_AF-A0A553L9C7-F1
#
_entry.id   AF-A0A553L9C7-F1
#
_cell.length_a   1.000
_cell.length_b   1.000
_cell.length_c   1.000
_cell.angle_alpha   90.00
_cell.angle_beta   90.00
_cell.angle_gamma   90.00
#
_symmetry.space_group_name_H-M   'P 1'
#
loop_
_entity.id
_entity.type
_entity.pdbx_description
1 polymer ?
#
loop_
_entity_poly.entity_id
_entity_poly.type
_entity_poly.pdbx_seq_one_letter_code
_entity_poly.pdbx_strand_id
1 'polypeptide(L)'
;MHTPSIRYFLLQTVVSFIPILAIWVYTIDTGFLAGMDMISAGHWMGYAIVFGVILSAVGLWGLFQMILKSLFPDAYEDSISFHKFHLLCGGFGCLMCAVFFVQFQITVSWLFAGPILITYYLYQKCLRVEQQ
;
A
#
# COMPACT_ATOMS: atom_id res chain seq x y z
N MET A 1 -17.60 -13.74 -23.49
CA MET A 1 -16.44 -13.11 -22.81
C MET A 1 -15.69 -14.23 -22.11
N HIS A 2 -14.43 -14.49 -22.47
CA HIS A 2 -13.63 -15.52 -21.81
C HIS A 2 -13.23 -15.01 -20.42
N THR A 3 -13.77 -15.61 -19.37
CA THR A 3 -13.26 -15.44 -18.01
C THR A 3 -11.84 -16.00 -17.95
N PRO A 4 -10.81 -15.19 -17.63
CA PRO A 4 -9.46 -15.70 -17.47
C PRO A 4 -9.44 -16.76 -16.36
N SER A 5 -8.72 -17.85 -16.57
CA SER A 5 -8.66 -18.91 -15.55
C SER A 5 -8.10 -18.35 -14.24
N ILE A 6 -8.67 -18.77 -13.11
CA ILE A 6 -8.24 -18.39 -11.74
C ILE A 6 -6.71 -18.53 -11.57
N ARG A 7 -6.09 -19.49 -12.26
CA ARG A 7 -4.63 -19.69 -12.26
C ARG A 7 -3.86 -18.55 -12.92
N TYR A 8 -4.34 -18.04 -14.05
CA TYR A 8 -3.72 -16.89 -14.74
C TYR A 8 -3.88 -15.61 -13.92
N PHE A 9 -5.02 -15.48 -13.23
CA PHE A 9 -5.31 -14.39 -12.29
C PHE A 9 -4.39 -14.41 -11.06
N LEU A 10 -4.22 -15.58 -10.44
CA LEU A 10 -3.28 -15.78 -9.34
C LEU A 10 -1.85 -15.46 -9.76
N LEU A 11 -1.43 -15.93 -10.94
CA LEU A 11 -0.08 -15.69 -11.46
C LEU A 11 0.18 -14.20 -11.72
N GLN A 12 -0.74 -13.49 -12.38
CA GLN A 12 -0.61 -12.05 -12.62
C GLN A 12 -0.62 -11.25 -11.32
N THR A 13 -1.52 -11.60 -10.40
CA THR A 13 -1.61 -10.94 -9.10
C THR A 13 -0.30 -11.16 -8.37
N VAL A 14 0.09 -12.40 -8.06
CA VAL A 14 1.30 -12.71 -7.27
C VAL A 14 2.58 -12.14 -7.89
N VAL A 15 2.81 -12.33 -9.19
CA VAL A 15 4.05 -11.88 -9.86
C VAL A 15 4.14 -10.35 -9.90
N SER A 16 3.02 -9.66 -10.11
CA SER A 16 3.03 -8.20 -10.14
C SER A 16 3.01 -7.61 -8.73
N PHE A 17 2.48 -8.31 -7.73
CA PHE A 17 2.28 -7.75 -6.40
C PHE A 17 3.51 -7.81 -5.51
N ILE A 18 4.27 -8.91 -5.58
CA ILE A 18 5.42 -9.14 -4.70
C ILE A 18 6.43 -7.99 -4.76
N PRO A 19 6.84 -7.49 -5.95
CA PRO A 19 7.78 -6.38 -6.03
C PRO A 19 7.25 -5.11 -5.35
N ILE A 20 5.96 -4.86 -5.44
CA ILE A 20 5.34 -3.66 -4.87
C ILE A 20 5.15 -3.77 -3.37
N LEU A 21 4.76 -4.96 -2.89
CA LEU A 21 4.72 -5.25 -1.47
C LEU A 21 6.12 -5.05 -0.86
N ALA A 22 7.16 -5.55 -1.53
CA ALA A 22 8.54 -5.36 -1.10
C ALA A 22 8.94 -3.87 -1.07
N ILE A 23 8.57 -3.10 -2.09
CA ILE A 23 8.79 -1.65 -2.14
C ILE A 23 8.07 -0.92 -1.00
N TRP A 24 6.83 -1.29 -0.71
CA TRP A 24 6.04 -0.67 0.37
C TRP A 24 6.64 -1.01 1.74
N VAL A 25 7.00 -2.26 1.98
CA VAL A 25 7.66 -2.69 3.23
C VAL A 25 9.01 -1.98 3.40
N TYR A 26 9.82 -1.88 2.34
CA TYR A 26 11.08 -1.15 2.37
C TYR A 26 10.87 0.34 2.70
N THR A 27 9.80 0.93 2.20
CA THR A 27 9.41 2.32 2.49
C THR A 27 9.05 2.51 3.96
N ILE A 28 8.28 1.58 4.53
CA ILE A 28 7.92 1.57 5.96
C ILE A 28 9.18 1.46 6.82
N ASP A 29 10.07 0.52 6.50
CA ASP A 29 11.31 0.28 7.24
C ASP A 29 12.24 1.49 7.20
N THR A 30 12.54 1.99 5.99
CA THR A 30 13.39 3.17 5.81
C THR A 30 12.78 4.41 6.47
N GLY A 31 11.47 4.61 6.32
CA GLY A 31 10.73 5.69 6.97
C GLY A 31 10.79 5.64 8.49
N PHE A 32 10.66 4.44 9.06
CA PHE A 32 10.73 4.26 10.50
C PHE A 32 12.11 4.59 11.05
N LEU A 33 13.16 4.05 10.43
CA LEU A 33 14.54 4.30 10.85
C LEU A 33 14.89 5.80 10.76
N ALA A 34 14.56 6.45 9.64
CA ALA A 34 14.80 7.89 9.46
C ALA A 34 13.99 8.74 10.45
N GLY A 35 12.71 8.40 10.66
CA GLY A 35 11.86 9.10 11.61
C GLY A 35 12.37 9.00 13.05
N MET A 36 12.80 7.81 13.47
CA MET A 36 13.37 7.58 14.80
C MET A 36 14.71 8.30 15.00
N ASP A 37 15.58 8.30 13.99
CA ASP A 37 16.85 9.04 14.02
C ASP A 37 16.62 10.54 14.22
N MET A 38 15.69 11.13 13.46
CA MET A 38 15.29 12.54 13.61
C MET A 38 14.69 12.86 15.00
N ILE A 39 13.86 11.97 15.55
CA ILE A 39 13.33 12.12 16.91
C ILE A 39 14.47 12.13 17.93
N SER A 40 15.44 11.22 17.78
CA SER A 40 16.60 11.12 18.69
C SER A 40 17.49 12.37 18.64
N ALA A 41 17.56 13.03 17.48
CA ALA A 41 18.24 14.31 17.29
C ALA A 41 17.41 15.54 17.75
N GLY A 42 16.19 15.33 18.28
CA GLY A 42 15.31 16.40 18.78
C GLY A 42 14.51 17.12 17.70
N HIS A 43 14.45 16.59 16.47
CA HIS A 43 13.67 17.18 15.40
C HIS A 43 12.22 16.70 15.45
N TRP A 44 11.28 17.64 15.68
CA TRP A 44 9.85 17.35 15.73
C TRP A 44 9.30 16.72 14.44
N MET A 45 9.96 16.99 13.31
CA MET A 45 9.62 16.43 12.00
C MET A 45 9.65 14.89 12.00
N GLY A 46 10.51 14.28 12.83
CA GLY A 46 10.59 12.82 12.93
C GLY A 46 9.29 12.17 13.40
N TYR A 47 8.50 12.85 14.24
CA TYR A 47 7.17 12.37 14.64
C TYR A 47 6.19 12.34 13.47
N ALA A 48 6.26 13.32 12.56
CA ALA A 48 5.41 13.34 11.36
C ALA A 48 5.76 12.20 10.40
N ILE A 49 7.05 11.85 10.28
CA ILE A 49 7.51 10.70 9.49
C ILE A 49 6.98 9.39 10.11
N VAL A 50 7.17 9.18 11.41
CA VAL A 50 6.69 7.97 12.10
C VAL A 50 5.17 7.84 12.00
N PHE A 51 4.43 8.95 12.08
CA PHE A 51 2.99 8.95 11.83
C PHE A 51 2.64 8.51 10.39
N GLY A 52 3.39 9.00 9.39
CA GLY A 52 3.26 8.56 8.00
C GLY A 52 3.56 7.06 7.79
N VAL A 53 4.53 6.52 8.55
CA VAL A 53 4.85 5.08 8.56
C VAL A 53 3.69 4.27 9.12
N ILE A 54 3.08 4.70 10.23
CA ILE A 54 1.90 4.04 10.82
C ILE A 54 0.76 4.00 9.80
N LEU A 55 0.47 5.14 9.15
CA LEU A 55 -0.56 5.21 8.12
C LEU A 55 -0.23 4.33 6.89
N SER A 56 1.03 4.26 6.50
CA SER A 56 1.49 3.35 5.44
C SER A 56 1.26 1.88 5.80
N ALA A 57 1.49 1.50 7.06
CA ALA A 57 1.24 0.13 7.54
C ALA A 57 -0.26 -0.21 7.54
N VAL A 58 -1.13 0.74 7.89
CA VAL A 58 -2.60 0.58 7.74
C VAL A 58 -2.98 0.36 6.26
N GLY A 59 -2.31 1.06 5.35
CA GLY A 59 -2.45 0.84 3.91
C GLY A 59 -2.06 -0.56 3.45
N LEU A 60 -0.91 -1.03 3.91
CA LEU A 60 -0.40 -2.38 3.62
C LEU A 60 -1.39 -3.45 4.11
N TRP A 61 -2.01 -3.23 5.26
CA TRP A 61 -3.05 -4.11 5.79
C TRP A 61 -4.29 -4.14 4.88
N GLY A 62 -4.81 -2.98 4.48
CA GLY A 62 -5.94 -2.90 3.55
C GLY A 62 -5.66 -3.59 2.22
N LEU A 63 -4.42 -3.46 1.72
CA LEU A 63 -3.96 -4.14 0.52
C LEU A 63 -3.99 -5.66 0.66
N PHE A 64 -3.50 -6.18 1.78
CA PHE A 64 -3.53 -7.61 2.09
C PHE A 64 -4.96 -8.15 2.14
N GLN A 65 -5.87 -7.43 2.81
CA GLN A 65 -7.29 -7.78 2.85
C GLN A 65 -7.93 -7.80 1.45
N MET A 66 -7.57 -6.86 0.57
CA MET A 66 -8.06 -6.85 -0.81
C MET A 66 -7.55 -8.02 -1.64
N ILE A 67 -6.29 -8.43 -1.46
CA ILE A 67 -5.76 -9.63 -2.11
C ILE A 67 -6.54 -10.86 -1.62
N LEU A 68 -6.75 -10.97 -0.31
CA LEU A 68 -7.51 -12.08 0.27
C LEU A 68 -8.94 -12.14 -0.25
N LYS A 69 -9.65 -11.01 -0.29
CA LYS A 69 -10.99 -10.91 -0.92
C LYS A 69 -10.96 -11.26 -2.40
N SER A 70 -9.90 -10.88 -3.11
CA SER A 70 -9.71 -11.21 -4.53
C SER A 70 -9.48 -12.70 -4.77
N LEU A 71 -8.80 -13.39 -3.84
CA LEU A 71 -8.51 -14.83 -3.92
C LEU A 71 -9.65 -15.71 -3.41
N PHE A 72 -10.36 -15.23 -2.38
CA PHE A 72 -11.40 -15.96 -1.66
C PHE A 72 -12.65 -15.06 -1.51
N PRO A 73 -13.36 -14.75 -2.61
CA PRO A 73 -14.47 -13.80 -2.58
C PRO A 73 -15.61 -14.21 -1.64
N ASP A 74 -15.85 -15.52 -1.50
CA ASP A 74 -16.93 -16.08 -0.66
C ASP A 74 -16.55 -16.16 0.83
N ALA A 75 -15.26 -16.11 1.17
CA ALA A 75 -14.79 -16.24 2.55
C ALA A 75 -14.68 -14.90 3.30
N TYR A 76 -14.72 -13.77 2.58
CA TYR A 76 -14.55 -12.43 3.14
C TYR A 76 -15.78 -11.59 2.80
N GLU A 77 -16.76 -11.45 3.70
CA GLU A 77 -17.98 -10.66 3.46
C GLU A 77 -17.78 -9.13 3.60
N ASP A 78 -16.61 -8.70 4.08
CA ASP A 78 -16.34 -7.29 4.36
C ASP A 78 -16.51 -6.41 3.11
N SER A 79 -17.31 -5.35 3.24
CA SER A 79 -17.59 -4.45 2.11
C SER A 79 -16.32 -3.80 1.57
N ILE A 80 -16.25 -3.62 0.25
CA ILE A 80 -15.17 -2.87 -0.42
C ILE A 80 -14.99 -1.46 0.18
N SER A 81 -16.02 -0.87 0.81
CA SER A 81 -15.94 0.43 1.46
C SER A 81 -14.93 0.47 2.61
N PHE A 82 -14.82 -0.61 3.39
CA PHE A 82 -13.85 -0.71 4.49
C PHE A 82 -12.41 -0.71 3.98
N HIS A 83 -12.18 -1.35 2.82
CA HIS A 83 -10.88 -1.42 2.18
C HIS A 83 -10.45 -0.05 1.64
N LYS A 84 -11.36 0.78 1.11
CA LYS A 84 -11.05 2.15 0.65
C LYS A 84 -10.40 3.01 1.73
N PHE A 85 -10.90 2.92 2.96
CA PHE A 85 -10.38 3.72 4.07
C PHE A 85 -8.92 3.37 4.35
N HIS A 86 -8.61 2.08 4.44
CA HIS A 86 -7.25 1.59 4.66
C HIS A 86 -6.31 2.03 3.54
N LEU A 87 -6.77 1.94 2.29
CA LEU A 87 -6.02 2.38 1.11
C LEU A 87 -5.75 3.89 1.11
N LEU A 88 -6.72 4.71 1.52
CA LEU A 88 -6.54 6.17 1.65
C LEU A 88 -5.54 6.50 2.76
N CYS A 89 -5.62 5.82 3.90
CA CYS A 89 -4.62 5.93 4.96
C CYS A 89 -3.23 5.56 4.43
N GLY A 90 -3.12 4.46 3.68
CA GLY A 90 -1.89 4.04 3.03
C GLY A 90 -1.29 5.09 2.10
N GLY A 91 -2.11 5.64 1.20
CA GLY A 91 -1.69 6.68 0.26
C GLY A 91 -1.24 7.96 0.96
N PHE A 92 -1.96 8.39 2.00
CA PHE A 92 -1.59 9.57 2.78
C PHE A 92 -0.30 9.33 3.59
N GLY A 93 -0.14 8.15 4.18
CA GLY A 93 1.09 7.74 4.85
C GLY A 93 2.30 7.77 3.93
N CYS A 94 2.16 7.20 2.72
CA CYS A 94 3.19 7.23 1.69
C CYS A 94 3.54 8.66 1.27
N LEU A 95 2.54 9.54 1.09
CA LEU A 95 2.76 10.95 0.75
C LEU A 95 3.53 11.68 1.87
N MET A 96 3.15 11.47 3.13
CA MET A 96 3.85 12.08 4.26
C MET A 96 5.30 11.63 4.29
N CYS A 97 5.58 10.33 4.18
CA CYS A 97 6.94 9.83 4.06
C CYS A 97 7.66 10.50 2.87
N ALA A 98 7.06 10.53 1.68
CA ALA A 98 7.68 11.08 0.47
C ALA A 98 8.08 12.55 0.59
N VAL A 99 7.22 13.40 1.18
CA VAL A 99 7.47 14.84 1.36
C VAL A 99 8.65 15.10 2.28
N PHE A 100 8.83 14.27 3.31
CA PHE A 100 9.96 14.41 4.24
C PHE A 100 11.22 13.67 3.78
N PHE A 101 11.10 12.73 2.84
CA PHE A 101 12.23 12.09 2.14
C PHE A 101 12.83 12.92 1.00
N VAL A 102 12.26 14.07 0.63
CA VAL A 102 12.81 14.94 -0.44
C VAL A 102 14.27 15.36 -0.17
N GLN A 103 14.69 15.39 1.09
CA GLN A 103 16.08 15.64 1.47
C GLN A 103 16.99 14.39 1.44
N PHE A 104 16.44 13.18 1.37
CA PHE A 104 17.16 11.91 1.61
C PHE A 104 17.32 11.00 0.37
N GLN A 105 16.99 11.49 -0.84
CA GLN A 105 17.25 10.95 -2.20
C GLN A 105 15.98 10.77 -3.05
N ILE A 106 16.00 11.37 -4.25
CA ILE A 106 14.96 11.35 -5.30
C ILE A 106 14.52 9.93 -5.70
N THR A 107 15.39 8.94 -5.49
CA THR A 107 15.14 7.53 -5.83
C THR A 107 13.97 6.94 -5.05
N VAL A 108 13.73 7.40 -3.81
CA VAL A 108 12.62 6.91 -2.97
C VAL A 108 11.29 7.51 -3.44
N SER A 109 11.29 8.74 -3.95
CA SER A 109 10.10 9.48 -4.40
C SER A 109 9.26 8.73 -5.45
N TRP A 110 9.90 8.04 -6.39
CA TRP A 110 9.23 7.25 -7.44
C TRP A 110 8.65 5.93 -6.92
N LEU A 111 9.21 5.39 -5.85
CA LEU A 111 8.73 4.17 -5.20
C LEU A 111 7.39 4.38 -4.49
N PHE A 112 6.99 5.62 -4.19
CA PHE A 112 5.70 5.93 -3.55
C PHE A 112 4.51 5.99 -4.52
N ALA A 113 4.73 6.27 -5.81
CA ALA A 113 3.65 6.30 -6.80
C ALA A 113 3.13 4.88 -7.12
N GLY A 114 4.01 3.87 -7.08
CA GLY A 114 3.67 2.47 -7.34
C GLY A 114 2.55 1.94 -6.43
N PRO A 115 2.70 1.97 -5.10
CA PRO A 115 1.68 1.56 -4.14
C PRO A 115 0.29 2.16 -4.40
N ILE A 116 0.21 3.45 -4.74
CA ILE A 116 -1.06 4.16 -5.01
C ILE A 116 -1.70 3.64 -6.31
N LEU A 117 -0.92 3.49 -7.38
CA LEU A 117 -1.43 3.00 -8.68
C LEU A 117 -1.98 1.57 -8.58
N ILE A 118 -1.38 0.74 -7.72
CA ILE A 118 -1.72 -0.68 -7.59
C ILE A 118 -2.90 -0.89 -6.68
N THR A 119 -2.93 -0.14 -5.59
CA THR A 119 -4.11 0.06 -4.76
C THR A 119 -5.32 0.41 -5.62
N TYR A 120 -5.18 1.40 -6.51
CA TYR A 120 -6.24 1.81 -7.41
C TYR A 120 -6.62 0.72 -8.42
N TYR A 121 -5.63 0.04 -9.00
CA TYR A 121 -5.87 -1.07 -9.93
C TYR A 121 -6.65 -2.22 -9.28
N LEU A 122 -6.25 -2.66 -8.08
CA LEU A 122 -6.97 -3.70 -7.34
C LEU A 122 -8.38 -3.26 -6.98
N TYR A 123 -8.55 -2.01 -6.57
CA TYR A 123 -9.85 -1.46 -6.22
C TYR A 123 -10.82 -1.51 -7.40
N GLN A 124 -10.37 -1.05 -8.58
CA GLN A 124 -11.14 -1.11 -9.82
C GLN A 124 -11.45 -2.56 -10.25
N LYS A 125 -10.58 -3.50 -9.92
CA LYS A 125 -10.76 -4.93 -10.20
C LYS A 125 -11.79 -5.56 -9.27
N CYS A 126 -11.68 -5.39 -7.95
CA CYS A 126 -12.65 -5.92 -6.98
C CYS A 126 -14.06 -5.40 -7.27
N LEU A 127 -14.19 -4.11 -7.60
CA LEU A 127 -15.45 -3.51 -8.03
C LEU A 127 -16.10 -4.22 -9.21
N ARG A 128 -15.32 -4.62 -10.22
CA ARG A 128 -15.84 -5.32 -11.40
C ARG A 128 -16.29 -6.75 -11.06
N VAL A 129 -15.67 -7.39 -10.07
CA VAL A 129 -16.06 -8.73 -9.62
C VAL A 129 -17.38 -8.67 -8.85
N GLU A 130 -17.59 -7.66 -7.99
CA GLU A 130 -18.86 -7.50 -7.28
C GLU A 130 -20.05 -7.10 -8.17
N GLN A 131 -19.79 -6.52 -9.34
CA GLN A 131 -20.83 -6.09 -10.29
C GLN A 131 -21.24 -7.18 -11.30
N GLN A 132 -20.60 -8.36 -11.27
CA GLN A 132 -20.88 -9.51 -12.13
C GLN A 132 -21.70 -10.56 -11.40
#